data_AF-A0A3B9FIM9-F1
#
_entry.id   AF-A0A3B9FIM9-F1
#
_cell.length_a   1.000
_cell.length_b   1.000
_cell.length_c   1.000
_cell.angle_alpha   90.00
_cell.angle_beta   90.00
_cell.angle_gamma   90.00
#
_symmetry.space_group_name_H-M   'P 1'
#
loop_
_entity.id
_entity.type
_entity.pdbx_description
1 polymer ?
#
loop_
_entity_poly.entity_id
_entity_poly.type
_entity_poly.pdbx_seq_one_letter_code
_entity_poly.pdbx_strand_id
1 'polypeptide(L)'
;CFPPLSWQTYDVDFTNAKSKDGKKVKNAKITVRLNGIVIHKDFEIPRKTGGSRRDPEGTPGPIKLQGHGNPLQFRNVWILEK
;
A
#
# COMPACT_ATOMS: atom_id res chain seq x y z
N CYS A 1 -7.81 15.77 -4.95
CA CYS A 1 -6.39 15.82 -5.37
C CYS A 1 -6.00 17.25 -5.64
N PHE A 2 -4.71 17.61 -5.49
CA PHE A 2 -4.22 18.91 -5.97
C PHE A 2 -4.00 18.89 -7.50
N PRO A 3 -3.83 20.07 -8.14
CA PRO A 3 -3.56 20.15 -9.58
C PRO A 3 -2.27 19.43 -10.02
N PRO A 4 -2.09 19.19 -11.34
CA PRO A 4 -0.85 18.65 -11.88
C PRO A 4 0.39 19.42 -11.44
N LEU A 5 1.54 18.74 -11.41
CA LEU A 5 2.85 19.29 -10.99
C LEU A 5 2.89 19.78 -9.52
N SER A 6 1.81 19.59 -8.76
CA SER A 6 1.81 19.76 -7.30
C SER A 6 2.15 18.43 -6.62
N TRP A 7 3.01 18.50 -5.59
CA TRP A 7 3.32 17.34 -4.77
C TRP A 7 2.06 16.83 -4.06
N GLN A 8 1.81 15.53 -4.18
CA GLN A 8 0.86 14.82 -3.33
C GLN A 8 1.63 14.11 -2.23
N THR A 9 1.04 13.99 -1.05
CA THR A 9 1.58 13.16 0.04
C THR A 9 0.67 11.97 0.31
N TYR A 10 1.30 10.84 0.61
CA TYR A 10 0.63 9.66 1.12
C TYR A 10 1.19 9.34 2.50
N ASP A 11 0.30 9.18 3.48
CA ASP A 11 0.62 8.59 4.77
C ASP A 11 -0.15 7.26 4.86
N VAL A 12 0.57 6.16 5.06
CA VAL A 12 0.02 4.81 4.95
C VAL A 12 0.36 3.98 6.18
N ASP A 13 -0.66 3.63 6.94
CA ASP A 13 -0.57 2.58 7.96
C ASP A 13 -0.99 1.26 7.34
N PHE A 14 -0.06 0.33 7.23
CA PHE A 14 -0.31 -1.01 6.68
C PHE A 14 -0.19 -2.07 7.76
N THR A 15 -1.09 -3.06 7.73
CA THR A 15 -0.98 -4.28 8.52
C THR A 15 -1.13 -5.45 7.57
N ASN A 16 -0.10 -6.30 7.51
CA ASN A 16 -0.05 -7.42 6.58
C ASN A 16 -1.17 -8.44 6.85
N ALA A 17 -1.53 -9.20 5.81
CA ALA A 17 -2.40 -10.34 5.96
C ALA A 17 -1.76 -11.39 6.89
N LYS A 18 -2.58 -12.22 7.54
CA LYS A 18 -2.09 -13.36 8.30
C LYS A 18 -2.36 -14.65 7.54
N SER A 19 -1.36 -15.52 7.52
CA SER A 19 -1.45 -16.87 6.97
C SER A 19 -1.18 -17.90 8.07
N LYS A 20 -1.89 -19.01 8.02
CA LYS A 20 -1.69 -20.18 8.87
C LYS A 20 -1.70 -21.41 7.97
N ASP A 21 -0.66 -22.25 8.07
CA ASP A 21 -0.52 -23.48 7.28
C ASP A 21 -0.68 -23.27 5.76
N GLY A 22 -0.12 -22.16 5.26
CA GLY A 22 -0.19 -21.78 3.85
C GLY A 22 -1.53 -21.19 3.40
N LYS A 23 -2.53 -21.07 4.28
CA LYS A 23 -3.84 -20.47 3.98
C LYS A 23 -3.99 -19.11 4.64
N LYS A 24 -4.49 -18.13 3.89
CA LYS A 24 -4.86 -16.81 4.42
C LYS A 24 -5.99 -16.97 5.45
N VAL A 25 -5.77 -16.46 6.66
CA VAL A 25 -6.75 -16.48 7.76
C VAL A 25 -7.25 -15.09 8.14
N LYS A 26 -6.51 -14.03 7.78
CA LYS A 26 -6.94 -12.64 7.96
C LYS A 26 -6.42 -11.79 6.80
N ASN A 27 -7.26 -10.93 6.26
CA ASN A 27 -6.86 -10.01 5.21
C ASN A 27 -5.89 -8.94 5.74
N ALA A 28 -5.15 -8.35 4.80
CA ALA A 28 -4.37 -7.15 5.09
C ALA A 28 -5.33 -5.98 5.36
N LYS A 29 -4.86 -5.03 6.16
CA LYS A 29 -5.59 -3.80 6.47
C LYS A 29 -4.75 -2.57 6.17
N ILE A 30 -5.42 -1.49 5.77
CA ILE A 30 -4.75 -0.24 5.43
C ILE A 30 -5.56 0.98 5.92
N THR A 31 -4.86 1.96 6.47
CA THR A 31 -5.36 3.34 6.59
C THR A 31 -4.49 4.21 5.71
N VAL A 32 -5.12 5.02 4.85
CA VAL A 32 -4.42 5.87 3.89
C VAL A 32 -4.93 7.29 4.01
N ARG A 33 -3.98 8.23 4.08
CA ARG A 33 -4.23 9.65 3.89
C ARG A 33 -3.64 10.11 2.57
N LEU A 34 -4.39 10.93 1.85
CA LEU A 34 -3.92 11.69 0.70
C LEU A 34 -3.96 13.16 1.08
N ASN A 35 -2.79 13.81 1.11
CA ASN A 35 -2.65 15.21 1.50
C ASN A 35 -3.28 15.50 2.88
N GLY A 36 -3.04 14.61 3.86
CA GLY A 36 -3.61 14.69 5.22
C GLY A 36 -5.06 14.20 5.37
N ILE A 37 -5.82 14.11 4.28
CA ILE A 37 -7.22 13.69 4.28
C ILE A 37 -7.32 12.16 4.25
N VAL A 38 -8.07 11.57 5.19
CA VAL A 38 -8.31 10.11 5.20
C VAL A 38 -9.15 9.73 3.98
N ILE A 39 -8.61 8.86 3.14
CA ILE A 39 -9.31 8.29 1.98
C ILE A 39 -9.65 6.81 2.16
N HIS A 40 -8.91 6.11 3.03
CA HIS A 40 -9.25 4.77 3.50
C HIS A 40 -9.01 4.70 5.01
N LYS A 41 -9.99 4.21 5.77
CA LYS A 41 -9.92 4.07 7.23
C LYS A 41 -10.12 2.62 7.63
N ASP A 42 -9.11 1.99 8.24
CA ASP A 42 -9.09 0.57 8.63
C ASP A 42 -9.64 -0.37 7.54
N PHE A 43 -9.34 -0.07 6.28
CA PHE A 43 -9.92 -0.76 5.15
C PHE A 43 -9.31 -2.15 5.01
N GLU A 44 -10.16 -3.16 4.93
CA GLU A 44 -9.75 -4.55 4.75
C GLU A 44 -9.58 -4.86 3.26
N ILE A 45 -8.37 -5.24 2.85
CA ILE A 45 -8.05 -5.53 1.45
C ILE A 45 -8.48 -6.97 1.14
N PRO A 46 -9.54 -7.20 0.35
CA PRO A 46 -10.15 -8.53 0.24
C PRO A 46 -9.29 -9.53 -0.54
N ARG A 47 -8.48 -9.03 -1.47
CA ARG A 47 -7.63 -9.84 -2.35
C ARG A 47 -6.50 -9.01 -2.95
N LYS A 48 -5.52 -9.70 -3.51
CA LYS A 48 -4.45 -9.10 -4.31
C LYS A 48 -4.99 -8.30 -5.51
N THR A 49 -4.33 -7.18 -5.79
CA THR A 49 -4.52 -6.39 -7.02
C THR A 49 -3.70 -6.98 -8.18
N GLY A 50 -4.06 -6.68 -9.43
CA GLY A 50 -3.39 -7.24 -10.62
C GLY A 50 -1.86 -7.03 -10.68
N GLY A 51 -1.34 -5.97 -10.08
CA GLY A 51 0.11 -5.68 -10.01
C GLY A 51 0.88 -6.33 -8.86
N SER A 52 0.26 -7.25 -8.10
CA SER A 52 0.87 -7.86 -6.91
C SER A 52 2.01 -8.84 -7.23
N ARG A 53 2.87 -9.09 -6.23
CA ARG A 53 3.87 -10.17 -6.28
C ARG A 53 3.21 -11.56 -6.20
N ARG A 54 3.95 -12.58 -6.69
CA ARG A 54 3.46 -13.97 -6.77
C ARG A 54 3.32 -14.63 -5.40
N ASP A 55 4.15 -14.27 -4.44
CA ASP A 55 4.18 -14.88 -3.10
C ASP A 55 2.81 -14.87 -2.40
N PRO A 56 2.49 -15.87 -1.57
CA PRO A 56 1.26 -15.89 -0.78
C PRO A 56 1.01 -14.58 -0.01
N GLU A 57 -0.27 -14.23 0.17
CA GLU A 57 -0.64 -13.12 1.06
C GLU A 57 -0.18 -13.41 2.48
N GLY A 58 0.39 -12.40 3.14
CA GLY A 58 0.95 -12.51 4.49
C GLY A 58 2.45 -12.80 4.55
N THR A 59 3.08 -13.17 3.44
CA THR A 59 4.55 -13.18 3.37
C THR A 59 5.06 -11.72 3.45
N PRO A 60 6.11 -11.40 4.22
CA PRO A 60 6.77 -10.10 4.12
C PRO A 60 7.39 -9.87 2.73
N GLY A 61 7.62 -8.62 2.34
CA GLY A 61 8.19 -8.30 1.03
C GLY A 61 8.47 -6.82 0.84
N PRO A 62 9.12 -6.43 -0.26
CA PRO A 62 9.49 -5.05 -0.54
C PRO A 62 8.28 -4.18 -0.89
N ILE A 63 8.43 -2.86 -0.75
CA ILE A 63 7.53 -1.87 -1.36
C ILE A 63 7.90 -1.70 -2.83
N LYS A 64 6.89 -1.60 -3.70
CA LYS A 64 7.05 -1.35 -5.14
C LYS A 64 6.33 -0.07 -5.55
N LEU A 65 7.07 0.86 -6.12
CA LEU A 65 6.51 2.01 -6.84
C LEU A 65 6.28 1.59 -8.30
N GLN A 66 5.03 1.50 -8.73
CA GLN A 66 4.69 1.05 -10.08
C GLN A 66 4.90 2.18 -11.09
N GLY A 67 5.75 1.96 -12.09
CA GLY A 67 5.81 2.77 -13.30
C GLY A 67 4.81 2.26 -14.33
N HIS A 68 4.06 3.16 -14.97
CA HIS A 68 3.06 2.83 -16.00
C HIS A 68 3.27 3.66 -17.28
N GLY A 69 4.53 3.92 -17.63
CA GLY A 69 4.92 4.72 -18.80
C GLY A 69 4.81 6.25 -18.61
N ASN A 70 4.29 6.72 -17.48
CA ASN A 70 4.17 8.15 -17.18
C ASN A 70 5.42 8.66 -16.44
N PRO A 71 5.94 9.85 -16.79
CA PRO A 71 7.01 10.49 -16.03
C PRO A 71 6.49 10.92 -14.65
N LEU A 72 6.98 10.26 -13.61
CA LEU A 72 6.66 10.55 -12.22
C LEU A 72 7.95 10.77 -11.44
N GLN A 73 7.90 11.66 -10.44
CA GLN A 73 8.99 11.89 -9.51
C GLN A 73 8.52 11.58 -8.09
N PHE A 74 9.40 10.96 -7.30
CA PHE A 74 9.15 10.62 -5.90
C PHE A 74 10.21 11.29 -5.03
N ARG A 75 9.83 11.71 -3.83
CA ARG A 75 10.74 12.28 -2.82
C ARG A 75 10.25 11.93 -1.42
N ASN A 76 11.13 12.03 -0.43
CA ASN A 76 10.82 11.82 0.98
C ASN A 76 10.09 10.49 1.26
N VAL A 77 10.67 9.38 0.80
CA VAL A 77 10.13 8.04 1.00
C VAL A 77 10.90 7.36 2.12
N TRP A 78 10.19 7.00 3.18
CA TRP A 78 10.72 6.25 4.31
C TRP A 78 9.68 5.23 4.77
N ILE A 79 10.13 4.22 5.50
CA ILE A 79 9.31 3.15 6.06
C ILE A 79 9.76 2.95 7.50
N LEU A 80 8.80 2.81 8.41
CA LEU A 80 9.04 2.39 9.78
C LEU A 80 8.31 1.07 10.02
N GLU A 81 8.94 0.17 10.74
CA GLU A 81 8.27 -1.04 11.22
C GLU A 81 7.21 -0.67 12.26
N LYS A 82 6.16 -1.49 12.33
CA LYS A 82 5.04 -1.30 13.24
C LYS A 82 5.16 -2.21 14.45
#